data_AF-A0A225DTG8-F1
#
_entry.id   AF-A0A225DTG8-F1
#
_cell.length_a   1.000
_cell.length_b   1.000
_cell.length_c   1.000
_cell.angle_alpha   90.00
_cell.angle_beta   90.00
_cell.angle_gamma   90.00
#
_symmetry.space_group_name_H-M   'P 1'
#
loop_
_entity.id
_entity.type
_entity.pdbx_description
1 polymer ?
#
loop_
_entity_poly.entity_id
_entity_poly.type
_entity_poly.pdbx_seq_one_letter_code
_entity_poly.pdbx_strand_id
1 'polypeptide(L)'
;MVLLIFLLVSFQPFRRHNGQLIVILMLGYAVHRFLNEAIRIEPTYALNLTLSQWISIGIFTAGIGLELFLRATQPKLPTGELPLSYGATPAPAASPTRVLAAGKA
;
A
#
# COMPACT_ATOMS: atom_id res chain seq x y z
N MET A 1 -11.63 11.18 -6.40
CA MET A 1 -11.76 10.08 -5.41
C MET A 1 -11.92 8.72 -6.08
N VAL A 2 -12.79 8.55 -7.08
CA VAL A 2 -12.93 7.28 -7.81
C VAL A 2 -11.61 6.78 -8.42
N LEU A 3 -10.81 7.68 -9.02
CA LEU A 3 -9.49 7.34 -9.55
C LEU A 3 -8.53 6.73 -8.51
N LEU A 4 -8.59 7.21 -7.26
CA LEU A 4 -7.78 6.66 -6.17
C LEU A 4 -8.20 5.23 -5.82
N ILE A 5 -9.51 4.93 -5.87
CA ILE A 5 -10.01 3.57 -5.65
C ILE A 5 -9.47 2.63 -6.72
N PHE A 6 -9.55 3.02 -8.00
CA PHE A 6 -9.00 2.22 -9.10
C PHE A 6 -7.48 2.04 -8.97
N LEU A 7 -6.76 3.08 -8.55
CA LEU A 7 -5.33 2.97 -8.26
C LEU A 7 -5.04 1.96 -7.15
N LEU A 8 -5.79 1.97 -6.05
CA LEU A 8 -5.57 1.06 -4.93
C LEU A 8 -5.86 -0.40 -5.30
N VAL A 9 -6.93 -0.65 -6.06
CA VAL A 9 -7.29 -1.99 -6.53
C VAL A 9 -6.27 -2.50 -7.54
N SER A 10 -5.89 -1.68 -8.52
CA SER A 10 -4.88 -2.06 -9.52
C SER A 10 -3.48 -2.20 -8.94
N PHE A 11 -3.17 -1.54 -7.81
CA PHE A 11 -1.89 -1.67 -7.14
C PHE A 11 -1.74 -2.96 -6.31
N GLN A 12 -2.83 -3.64 -5.94
CA GLN A 12 -2.80 -4.89 -5.15
C GLN A 12 -1.72 -5.88 -5.59
N PRO A 13 -1.59 -6.27 -6.88
CA PRO A 13 -0.58 -7.24 -7.31
C PRO A 13 0.87 -6.73 -7.22
N PHE A 14 1.09 -5.42 -7.11
CA PHE A 14 2.44 -4.81 -7.14
C PHE A 14 3.01 -4.50 -5.75
N ARG A 15 2.26 -4.78 -4.67
CA ARG A 15 2.72 -4.50 -3.30
C ARG A 15 3.88 -5.41 -2.89
N ARG A 16 4.95 -4.79 -2.43
CA ARG A 16 6.17 -5.42 -1.90
C ARG A 16 6.12 -5.61 -0.39
N HIS A 17 5.42 -4.76 0.35
CA HIS A 17 5.34 -4.84 1.81
C HIS A 17 3.89 -4.74 2.26
N ASN A 18 3.58 -5.37 3.40
CA ASN A 18 2.31 -5.12 4.08
C ASN A 18 2.25 -3.64 4.49
N GLY A 19 1.09 -3.02 4.31
CA GLY A 19 0.91 -1.59 4.58
C GLY A 19 1.17 -0.65 3.38
N GLN A 20 1.66 -1.12 2.23
CA GLN A 20 1.85 -0.21 1.08
C GLN A 20 0.54 0.34 0.50
N LEU A 21 -0.59 -0.31 0.74
CA LEU A 21 -1.89 0.24 0.34
C LEU A 21 -2.27 1.48 1.16
N ILE A 22 -1.98 1.49 2.46
CA ILE A 22 -2.25 2.68 3.27
C ILE A 22 -1.32 3.82 2.86
N VAL A 23 -0.06 3.53 2.49
CA VAL A 23 0.85 4.51 1.89
C VAL A 23 0.23 5.14 0.64
N ILE A 24 -0.19 4.33 -0.33
CA ILE A 24 -0.76 4.85 -1.59
C ILE A 24 -2.06 5.60 -1.34
N LEU A 25 -2.89 5.13 -0.39
CA LEU A 25 -4.08 5.84 0.03
C LEU A 25 -3.71 7.23 0.57
N MET A 26 -2.74 7.33 1.48
CA MET A 26 -2.29 8.59 2.07
C MET A 26 -1.75 9.55 1.00
N LEU A 27 -0.82 9.09 0.16
CA LEU A 27 -0.21 9.92 -0.89
C LEU A 27 -1.25 10.37 -1.92
N GLY A 28 -2.05 9.42 -2.42
CA GLY A 28 -3.07 9.69 -3.41
C GLY A 28 -4.19 10.58 -2.87
N TYR A 29 -4.65 10.35 -1.63
CA TYR A 29 -5.66 11.18 -0.98
C TYR A 29 -5.13 12.61 -0.78
N ALA A 30 -3.92 12.77 -0.25
CA ALA A 30 -3.31 14.08 -0.02
C ALA A 30 -3.21 14.89 -1.31
N VAL A 31 -2.73 14.28 -2.40
CA VAL A 31 -2.64 14.95 -3.72
C VAL A 31 -4.02 15.38 -4.21
N HIS A 32 -5.01 14.48 -4.19
CA HIS A 32 -6.37 14.84 -4.61
C HIS A 32 -6.97 15.93 -3.73
N ARG A 33 -6.79 15.85 -2.40
CA ARG A 33 -7.33 16.83 -1.46
C ARG A 33 -6.70 18.21 -1.67
N PHE A 34 -5.39 18.26 -1.93
CA PHE A 34 -4.66 19.48 -2.20
C PHE A 34 -5.14 20.15 -3.49
N LEU A 35 -5.26 19.38 -4.58
CA LEU A 35 -5.72 19.90 -5.88
C LEU A 35 -7.19 20.33 -5.83
N ASN A 36 -8.05 19.55 -5.18
CA ASN A 36 -9.46 19.92 -4.99
C ASN A 36 -9.60 21.19 -4.16
N GLU A 37 -8.67 21.45 -3.25
CA GLU A 37 -8.68 22.69 -2.47
C GLU A 37 -8.21 23.89 -3.29
N ALA A 38 -7.30 23.70 -4.24
CA ALA A 38 -6.80 24.77 -5.10
C ALA A 38 -7.89 25.38 -6.01
N ILE A 39 -8.94 24.61 -6.32
CA ILE A 39 -10.11 25.08 -7.08
C ILE A 39 -11.24 25.59 -6.18
N ARG A 40 -11.10 25.52 -4.85
CA ARG A 40 -12.08 26.03 -3.89
C ARG A 40 -11.68 27.43 -3.42
N ILE A 41 -12.69 28.24 -3.12
CA ILE A 41 -12.49 29.51 -2.44
C ILE A 41 -12.60 29.25 -0.93
N GLU A 42 -11.47 29.31 -0.24
CA GLU A 42 -11.32 29.07 1.20
C GLU A 42 -10.28 30.05 1.78
N PRO A 43 -10.32 30.36 3.08
CA PRO A 43 -9.33 31.24 3.69
C PRO A 43 -7.95 30.59 3.66
N THR A 44 -6.97 31.41 3.34
CA THR A 44 -5.56 31.03 3.34
C THR A 44 -4.89 31.41 4.67
N TYR A 45 -3.84 30.67 5.01
CA TYR A 45 -3.07 30.83 6.23
C TYR A 45 -1.60 31.05 5.87
N ALA A 46 -0.67 30.46 6.62
CA ALA A 46 0.76 30.52 6.33
C ALA A 46 1.07 30.06 4.90
N LEU A 47 1.98 30.79 4.24
CA LEU A 47 2.45 30.54 2.87
C LEU A 47 1.33 30.57 1.80
N ASN A 48 0.23 31.30 2.06
CA ASN A 48 -0.94 31.37 1.17
C ASN A 48 -1.61 30.02 0.89
N LEU A 49 -1.43 29.03 1.77
CA LEU A 49 -2.08 27.73 1.67
C LEU A 49 -3.29 27.67 2.60
N THR A 50 -4.34 26.97 2.20
CA THR A 50 -5.50 26.72 3.07
C THR A 50 -5.14 25.69 4.15
N LEU A 51 -5.94 25.62 5.22
CA LEU A 51 -5.76 24.62 6.28
C LEU A 51 -5.78 23.19 5.73
N SER A 52 -6.64 22.91 4.76
CA SER A 52 -6.73 21.57 4.17
C SER A 52 -5.55 21.21 3.29
N GLN A 53 -4.91 22.21 2.66
CA GLN A 53 -3.64 22.02 1.96
C GLN A 53 -2.51 21.68 2.95
N TRP A 54 -2.44 22.37 4.09
CA TRP A 54 -1.51 22.05 5.17
C TRP A 54 -1.69 20.62 5.72
N ILE A 55 -2.93 20.21 5.97
CA ILE A 55 -3.22 18.82 6.38
C ILE A 55 -2.78 17.83 5.30
N SER A 56 -3.02 18.15 4.03
CA SER A 56 -2.59 17.30 2.91
C SER A 56 -1.07 17.15 2.86
N ILE A 57 -0.31 18.22 3.08
CA ILE A 57 1.16 18.16 3.20
C ILE A 57 1.57 17.25 4.36
N GLY A 58 0.91 17.36 5.51
CA GLY A 58 1.17 16.48 6.66
C GLY A 58 0.93 15.00 6.33
N ILE A 59 -0.22 14.68 5.74
CA ILE A 59 -0.57 13.30 5.33
C ILE A 59 0.41 12.78 4.28
N PHE A 60 0.78 13.61 3.29
CA PHE A 60 1.73 13.23 2.25
C PHE A 60 3.11 12.91 2.85
N THR A 61 3.60 13.77 3.74
CA THR A 61 4.88 13.59 4.43
C THR A 61 4.88 12.34 5.31
N ALA A 62 3.80 12.11 6.06
CA ALA A 62 3.62 10.90 6.84
C ALA A 62 3.56 9.63 5.97
N GLY A 63 2.95 9.70 4.79
CA GLY A 63 2.93 8.60 3.82
C GLY A 63 4.32 8.26 3.30
N ILE A 64 5.14 9.27 2.98
CA ILE A 64 6.56 9.06 2.63
C ILE A 64 7.32 8.41 3.80
N GLY A 65 7.17 8.95 5.00
CA GLY A 65 7.81 8.41 6.21
C GLY A 65 7.42 6.95 6.46
N LEU A 66 6.15 6.61 6.29
CA LEU A 66 5.67 5.24 6.41
C LEU A 66 6.27 4.33 5.33
N GLU A 67 6.32 4.74 4.07
CA GLU A 67 6.95 3.93 3.00
C GLU A 67 8.43 3.65 3.29
N LEU A 68 9.17 4.66 3.76
CA LEU A 68 10.57 4.50 4.16
C LEU A 68 10.71 3.53 5.33
N PHE A 69 9.83 3.66 6.34
CA PHE A 69 9.79 2.74 7.49
C PHE A 69 9.48 1.30 7.06
N LEU A 70 8.49 1.10 6.17
CA LEU A 70 8.14 -0.22 5.67
C LEU A 70 9.30 -0.85 4.89
N ARG A 71 9.99 -0.08 4.05
CA ARG A 71 11.18 -0.56 3.32
C ARG A 71 12.34 -0.92 4.23
N ALA A 72 12.48 -0.21 5.35
CA ALA A 72 13.56 -0.44 6.30
C ALA A 72 13.29 -1.62 7.24
N THR A 73 12.02 -1.93 7.54
CA THR A 73 11.66 -2.87 8.62
C THR A 73 10.86 -4.08 8.20
N GLN A 74 10.11 -4.02 7.10
CA GLN A 74 9.21 -5.11 6.70
C GLN A 74 9.86 -6.03 5.67
N PRO A 75 9.64 -7.36 5.77
CA PRO A 75 10.09 -8.29 4.75
C PRO A 75 9.32 -8.09 3.44
N LYS A 76 9.97 -8.39 2.33
CA LYS A 76 9.32 -8.40 1.01
C LYS A 76 8.32 -9.55 0.93
N LEU A 77 7.15 -9.29 0.38
CA LEU A 77 6.14 -10.30 0.10
C LEU A 77 6.61 -11.25 -1.01
N PRO A 78 6.29 -12.56 -0.92
CA PRO A 78 6.59 -13.52 -1.98
C PRO A 78 6.00 -13.10 -3.33
N THR A 79 6.77 -13.29 -4.40
CA THR A 79 6.29 -13.01 -5.77
C THR A 79 5.34 -14.14 -6.18
N GLY A 80 4.04 -13.85 -6.31
CA GLY A 80 3.10 -14.75 -7.00
C GLY A 80 1.92 -15.32 -6.21
N GLU A 81 1.87 -15.18 -4.88
CA GLU A 81 0.70 -15.65 -4.12
C GLU A 81 0.18 -14.57 -3.19
N LEU A 82 -0.71 -13.73 -3.73
CA LEU A 82 -1.73 -13.11 -2.91
C LEU A 82 -2.94 -14.03 -3.00
N PRO A 83 -3.33 -14.73 -1.93
CA PRO A 83 -4.66 -15.31 -1.91
C PRO A 83 -5.61 -14.11 -2.04
N LEU A 84 -6.29 -14.01 -3.18
CA LEU A 84 -7.40 -13.07 -3.37
C LEU A 84 -8.53 -13.33 -2.33
N SER A 85 -8.44 -14.46 -1.62
CA SER A 85 -9.26 -14.78 -0.45
C SER A 85 -8.55 -14.34 0.84
N TYR A 86 -9.09 -13.30 1.48
CA TYR A 86 -8.90 -13.10 2.91
C TYR A 86 -9.37 -14.37 3.63
N GLY A 87 -8.43 -15.14 4.20
CA GLY A 87 -8.73 -16.42 4.87
C GLY A 87 -8.44 -17.69 4.08
N ALA A 88 -7.79 -17.64 2.91
CA ALA A 88 -7.19 -18.87 2.39
C ALA A 88 -6.06 -19.28 3.32
N THR A 89 -6.27 -20.37 4.05
CA THR A 89 -5.18 -21.11 4.68
C THR A 89 -4.13 -21.36 3.60
N PRO A 90 -2.84 -21.03 3.84
CA PRO A 90 -1.81 -21.48 2.91
C PRO A 90 -1.99 -22.98 2.74
N ALA A 91 -2.10 -23.44 1.49
CA ALA A 91 -2.09 -24.86 1.21
C ALA A 91 -0.86 -25.41 1.96
N PRO A 92 -1.01 -26.43 2.81
CA PRO A 92 0.10 -26.96 3.59
C PRO A 92 1.23 -27.22 2.61
N ALA A 93 2.38 -26.58 2.87
CA ALA A 93 3.56 -26.71 2.03
C ALA A 93 3.70 -28.18 1.69
N ALA A 94 3.64 -28.52 0.40
CA ALA A 94 3.71 -29.90 -0.03
C ALA A 94 4.93 -30.50 0.65
N SER A 95 4.69 -31.36 1.65
CA SER A 95 5.75 -32.07 2.33
C SER A 95 6.63 -32.65 1.23
N PRO A 96 7.96 -32.44 1.26
CA PRO A 96 8.83 -33.10 0.31
C PRO A 96 8.59 -34.58 0.53
N THR A 97 7.74 -35.15 -0.30
CA THR A 97 7.38 -36.55 -0.23
C THR A 97 8.69 -37.21 -0.57
N ARG A 98 9.31 -37.80 0.46
CA ARG A 98 10.44 -38.71 0.29
C ARG A 98 10.00 -39.72 -0.76
N VAL A 99 10.38 -39.46 -2.01
CA VAL A 99 10.58 -40.49 -3.02
C VAL A 99 11.85 -41.23 -2.61
N LEU A 100 11.76 -41.89 -1.46
CA LEU A 100 12.60 -43.00 -1.03
C LEU A 100 11.66 -44.19 -0.90
N ALA A 101 10.88 -44.43 -1.95
CA ALA A 101 10.35 -45.74 -2.20
C ALA A 101 11.55 -46.63 -2.53
N ALA A 102 11.69 -47.68 -1.72
CA ALA A 102 11.76 -49.04 -2.22
C ALA A 102 12.57 -49.22 -3.52
N GLY A 103 13.82 -49.64 -3.38
CA GLY A 103 14.63 -49.96 -4.54
C GLY A 103 16.03 -50.43 -4.19
N LYS A 104 16.13 -51.48 -3.37
CA LYS A 104 17.17 -52.54 -3.47
C LYS A 104 16.92 -53.58 -2.38
N ALA A 105 16.36 -54.71 -2.84
CA ALA A 105 16.45 -56.00 -2.19
C ALA A 105 17.90 -56.51 -2.19
#